data_AF-Q4SND0-F1
#
_entry.id   AF-Q4SND0-F1
#
_cell.length_a   1.000
_cell.length_b   1.000
_cell.length_c   1.000
_cell.angle_alpha   90.00
_cell.angle_beta   90.00
_cell.angle_gamma   90.00
#
_symmetry.space_group_name_H-M   'P 1'
#
loop_
_entity.id
_entity.type
_entity.pdbx_description
1 polymer ?
#
loop_
_entity_poly.entity_id
_entity_poly.type
_entity_poly.pdbx_seq_one_letter_code
_entity_poly.pdbx_strand_id
1 'polypeptide(L)'
;PGGGVPLNMREVEELERMTKDFIKDMDTHAPVITSTPTVRAMNKLFHSNCFCCMSCRRPLQGMQFYDKDGSPECEDCYMNSLAVCSRCGEKITDRVLKAVGQCFHAHCFRCSTCSCMLEGAPFITDDNNNPYCVQDYHRRFSPLCVSCNEPIIPAPGSEETVRVVALDKNFHLKCYRCEDCARPLSIEADENGCYPLDGRILCMKCHTKRAK
;
A
#
# COMPACT_ATOMS: atom_id res chain seq x y z
N PRO A 1 8.08 56.33 -1.18
CA PRO A 1 6.59 56.32 -1.10
C PRO A 1 6.13 56.15 0.35
N GLY A 2 5.47 57.17 0.90
CA GLY A 2 4.73 57.10 2.17
C GLY A 2 5.46 57.51 3.44
N GLY A 3 6.08 58.70 3.49
CA GLY A 3 6.50 59.31 4.76
C GLY A 3 5.30 59.94 5.46
N GLY A 4 4.88 59.40 6.60
CA GLY A 4 3.78 59.95 7.40
C GLY A 4 4.14 61.33 7.97
N VAL A 5 3.23 62.29 7.84
CA VAL A 5 3.36 63.61 8.45
C VAL A 5 3.25 63.44 9.98
N PRO A 6 4.19 63.99 10.78
CA PRO A 6 4.08 63.97 12.23
C PRO A 6 2.85 64.75 12.68
N LEU A 7 2.02 64.13 13.52
CA LEU A 7 0.86 64.80 14.12
C LEU A 7 1.33 65.99 14.97
N ASN A 8 0.59 67.09 14.92
CA ASN A 8 0.85 68.23 15.78
C ASN A 8 0.37 67.95 17.22
N MET A 9 0.90 68.68 18.21
CA MET A 9 0.59 68.46 19.63
C MET A 9 -0.92 68.52 19.94
N ARG A 10 -1.68 69.32 19.20
CA ARG A 10 -3.13 69.45 19.38
C ARG A 10 -3.85 68.20 18.89
N GLU A 11 -3.45 67.63 17.76
CA GLU A 11 -4.00 66.36 17.25
C GLU A 11 -3.68 65.19 18.18
N VAL A 12 -2.52 65.18 18.82
CA VAL A 12 -2.16 64.18 19.84
C VAL A 12 -3.06 64.31 21.07
N GLU A 13 -3.27 65.53 21.58
CA GLU A 13 -4.18 65.78 22.72
C GLU A 13 -5.64 65.42 22.39
N GLU A 14 -6.09 65.64 21.15
CA GLU A 14 -7.43 65.23 20.73
C GLU A 14 -7.56 63.71 20.61
N LEU A 15 -6.54 63.01 20.09
CA LEU A 15 -6.51 61.55 20.07
C LEU A 15 -6.53 60.96 21.48
N GLU A 16 -5.74 61.53 22.40
CA GLU A 16 -5.72 61.10 23.80
C GLU A 16 -7.05 61.34 24.50
N ARG A 17 -7.72 62.47 24.22
CA ARG A 17 -9.06 62.77 24.73
C ARG A 17 -10.09 61.80 24.19
N MET A 18 -10.10 61.56 22.87
CA MET A 18 -11.01 60.59 22.23
C MET A 18 -10.78 59.17 22.75
N THR A 19 -9.54 58.77 23.01
CA THR A 19 -9.20 57.46 23.55
C THR A 19 -9.66 57.34 25.01
N LYS A 20 -9.47 58.39 25.82
CA LYS A 20 -9.97 58.45 27.21
C LYS A 20 -11.49 58.43 27.28
N ASP A 21 -12.17 59.14 26.39
CA ASP A 21 -13.64 59.14 26.33
C ASP A 21 -14.17 57.76 25.90
N PHE A 22 -13.51 57.07 24.97
CA PHE A 22 -13.85 55.71 24.56
C PHE A 22 -13.66 54.68 25.69
N ILE A 23 -12.55 54.78 26.43
CA ILE A 23 -12.29 53.91 27.60
C ILE A 23 -13.34 54.16 28.69
N LYS A 24 -13.70 55.42 28.93
CA LYS A 24 -14.69 55.81 29.94
C LYS A 24 -16.11 55.35 29.56
N ASP A 25 -16.45 55.34 28.27
CA ASP A 25 -17.73 54.83 27.77
C ASP A 25 -17.85 53.30 27.94
N MET A 26 -16.75 52.56 27.74
CA MET A 26 -16.70 51.10 27.99
C MET A 26 -16.86 50.72 29.46
N ASP A 27 -16.45 51.57 30.40
CA ASP A 27 -16.63 51.36 31.84
C ASP A 27 -18.08 51.65 32.29
N THR A 28 -18.78 52.57 31.62
CA THR A 28 -20.17 52.93 31.93
C THR A 28 -21.21 52.08 31.20
N HIS A 29 -20.86 51.60 30.01
CA HIS A 29 -21.66 50.70 29.20
C HIS A 29 -20.78 49.50 28.87
N ALA A 30 -20.73 48.53 29.80
CA ALA A 30 -20.21 47.21 29.46
C ALA A 30 -20.93 46.77 28.18
N PRO A 31 -20.21 46.51 27.07
CA PRO A 31 -20.87 45.98 25.89
C PRO A 31 -21.52 44.69 26.35
N VAL A 32 -22.83 44.59 26.18
CA VAL A 32 -23.48 43.29 26.32
C VAL A 32 -22.92 42.48 25.18
N ILE A 33 -21.84 41.75 25.45
CA ILE A 33 -21.30 40.74 24.55
C ILE A 33 -22.35 39.63 24.53
N THR A 34 -23.38 39.82 23.71
CA THR A 34 -24.40 38.82 23.41
C THR A 34 -23.86 37.74 22.48
N SER A 35 -22.57 37.80 22.11
CA SER A 35 -21.96 36.73 21.33
C SER A 35 -21.74 35.53 22.26
N THR A 36 -22.54 34.48 22.03
CA THR A 36 -22.28 33.15 22.57
C THR A 36 -20.80 32.81 22.40
N PRO A 37 -20.12 32.22 23.41
CA PRO A 37 -18.71 31.92 23.30
C PRO A 37 -18.45 31.10 22.03
N THR A 38 -17.49 31.53 21.21
CA THR A 38 -17.15 30.88 19.95
C THR A 38 -15.75 30.27 20.01
N VAL A 39 -15.57 29.15 19.31
CA VAL A 39 -14.29 28.45 19.17
C VAL A 39 -13.87 28.53 17.71
N ARG A 40 -12.61 28.93 17.48
CA ARG A 40 -12.01 28.91 16.14
C ARG A 40 -11.29 27.59 15.93
N ALA A 41 -11.74 26.80 14.96
CA ALA A 41 -11.15 25.51 14.60
C ALA A 41 -11.25 25.32 13.08
N MET A 42 -10.29 24.62 12.45
CA MET A 42 -10.34 24.27 11.01
C MET A 42 -10.64 25.48 10.09
N ASN A 43 -10.08 26.65 10.43
CA ASN A 43 -10.34 27.94 9.76
C ASN A 43 -11.82 28.38 9.71
N LYS A 44 -12.65 27.88 10.64
CA LYS A 44 -14.06 28.22 10.83
C LYS A 44 -14.33 28.69 12.26
N LEU A 45 -15.44 29.40 12.45
CA LEU A 45 -15.97 29.77 13.77
C LEU A 45 -17.15 28.87 14.10
N PHE A 46 -17.12 28.29 15.30
CA PHE A 46 -18.19 27.46 15.84
C PHE A 46 -18.73 28.10 17.10
N HIS A 47 -20.04 28.02 17.35
CA HIS A 47 -20.53 28.20 18.73
C HIS A 47 -19.89 27.12 19.60
N SER A 48 -19.53 27.44 20.84
CA SER A 48 -18.90 26.48 21.76
C SER A 48 -19.71 25.20 21.91
N ASN A 49 -21.04 25.32 21.97
CA ASN A 49 -21.97 24.17 22.07
C ASN A 49 -22.18 23.42 20.75
N CYS A 50 -21.81 24.03 19.61
CA CYS A 50 -21.92 23.42 18.28
C CYS A 50 -20.63 22.71 17.85
N PHE A 51 -19.50 22.97 18.53
CA PHE A 51 -18.23 22.32 18.24
C PHE A 51 -18.20 20.92 18.88
N CYS A 52 -18.79 19.96 18.17
CA CYS A 52 -18.93 18.57 18.60
C CYS A 52 -18.41 17.62 17.53
N CYS A 53 -18.00 16.42 17.95
CA CYS A 53 -17.63 15.34 17.05
C CYS A 53 -18.81 14.99 16.13
N MET A 54 -18.55 14.91 14.83
CA MET A 54 -19.59 14.64 13.84
C MET A 54 -20.14 13.22 13.94
N SER A 55 -19.32 12.25 14.34
CA SER A 55 -19.74 10.86 14.51
C SER A 55 -20.52 10.58 15.81
N CYS A 56 -20.11 11.13 16.96
CA CYS A 56 -20.69 10.78 18.27
C CYS A 56 -21.33 11.94 19.04
N ARG A 57 -21.30 13.17 18.49
CA ARG A 57 -21.85 14.39 19.10
C ARG A 57 -21.21 14.82 20.44
N ARG A 58 -20.12 14.19 20.88
CA ARG A 58 -19.37 14.63 22.06
C ARG A 58 -18.83 16.06 21.85
N PRO A 59 -19.00 16.98 22.82
CA PRO A 59 -18.38 18.30 22.76
C PRO A 59 -16.85 18.19 22.67
N LEU A 60 -16.23 18.98 21.79
CA LEU A 60 -14.78 18.94 21.54
C LEU A 60 -14.02 20.11 22.16
N GLN A 61 -14.73 21.04 22.82
CA GLN A 61 -14.10 22.18 23.47
C GLN A 61 -13.10 21.71 24.54
N GLY A 62 -11.84 22.15 24.42
CA GLY A 62 -10.76 21.76 25.33
C GLY A 62 -10.24 20.34 25.14
N MET A 63 -10.76 19.58 24.17
CA MET A 63 -10.29 18.24 23.83
C MET A 63 -9.43 18.26 22.57
N GLN A 64 -8.56 17.25 22.41
CA GLN A 64 -7.93 16.99 21.12
C GLN A 64 -8.99 16.53 20.11
N PHE A 65 -8.87 17.00 18.88
CA PHE A 65 -9.75 16.64 17.78
C PHE A 65 -8.96 16.54 16.48
N TYR A 66 -9.55 15.87 15.49
CA TYR A 66 -8.98 15.66 14.16
C TYR A 66 -9.91 16.23 13.09
N ASP A 67 -9.32 16.82 12.06
CA ASP A 67 -10.05 17.24 10.86
C ASP A 67 -10.10 16.07 9.87
N LYS A 68 -11.32 15.58 9.61
CA LYS A 68 -11.59 14.59 8.59
C LYS A 68 -12.47 15.22 7.51
N ASP A 69 -11.85 15.56 6.38
CA ASP A 69 -12.53 16.17 5.22
C ASP A 69 -13.36 17.42 5.57
N GLY A 70 -12.84 18.27 6.45
CA GLY A 70 -13.51 19.50 6.90
C GLY A 70 -14.57 19.28 7.97
N SER A 71 -14.60 18.10 8.59
CA SER A 71 -15.48 17.73 9.71
C SER A 71 -14.67 17.38 10.98
N PRO A 72 -15.01 17.96 12.15
CA PRO A 72 -14.30 17.67 13.38
C PRO A 72 -14.71 16.31 13.97
N GLU A 73 -13.71 15.50 14.32
CA GLU A 73 -13.85 14.18 14.95
C GLU A 73 -13.12 14.13 16.29
N CYS A 74 -13.70 13.47 17.29
CA CYS A 74 -12.96 13.16 18.53
C CYS A 74 -11.90 12.08 18.26
N GLU A 75 -10.89 11.98 19.12
CA GLU A 75 -9.81 10.97 19.02
C GLU A 75 -10.36 9.55 18.87
N ASP A 76 -11.31 9.13 19.72
CA ASP A 76 -11.94 7.81 19.66
C ASP A 76 -12.56 7.52 18.28
N CYS A 77 -13.36 8.45 17.76
CA CYS A 77 -14.03 8.29 16.46
C CYS A 77 -13.03 8.32 15.29
N TYR A 78 -12.01 9.19 15.37
CA TYR A 78 -10.95 9.25 14.39
C TYR A 78 -10.19 7.91 14.30
N MET A 79 -9.71 7.41 15.45
CA MET A 79 -8.97 6.15 15.57
C MET A 79 -9.80 4.95 15.11
N ASN A 80 -11.09 4.92 15.45
CA ASN A 80 -12.01 3.88 14.98
C ASN A 80 -12.19 3.89 13.46
N SER A 81 -12.08 5.06 12.83
CA SER A 81 -12.21 5.22 11.39
C SER A 81 -10.96 4.87 10.59
N LEU A 82 -9.81 4.66 11.26
CA LEU A 82 -8.56 4.26 10.60
C LEU A 82 -8.65 2.83 10.05
N ALA A 83 -7.93 2.62 8.94
CA ALA A 83 -7.77 1.30 8.35
C ALA A 83 -7.10 0.34 9.34
N VAL A 84 -7.51 -0.93 9.28
CA VAL A 84 -6.93 -2.02 10.08
C VAL A 84 -5.94 -2.77 9.20
N CYS A 85 -4.77 -3.09 9.74
CA CYS A 85 -3.81 -3.92 9.02
C CYS A 85 -4.29 -5.37 8.98
N SER A 86 -4.42 -5.93 7.77
CA SER A 86 -4.87 -7.31 7.57
C SER A 86 -3.90 -8.37 8.11
N ARG A 87 -2.67 -8.00 8.48
CA ARG A 87 -1.69 -8.93 9.04
C ARG A 87 -1.65 -8.93 10.57
N CYS A 88 -1.51 -7.77 11.20
CA CYS A 88 -1.35 -7.69 12.66
C CYS A 88 -2.66 -7.39 13.39
N GLY A 89 -3.71 -6.95 12.68
CA GLY A 89 -5.00 -6.59 13.28
C GLY A 89 -5.04 -5.20 13.92
N GLU A 90 -3.91 -4.48 13.96
CA GLU A 90 -3.82 -3.16 14.56
C GLU A 90 -4.23 -2.04 13.58
N LYS A 91 -4.65 -0.90 14.14
CA LYS A 91 -4.94 0.31 13.37
C LYS A 91 -3.66 0.84 12.71
N ILE A 92 -3.80 1.32 11.47
CA ILE A 92 -2.71 1.95 10.73
C ILE A 92 -2.76 3.45 11.00
N THR A 93 -1.86 3.93 11.86
CA THR A 93 -1.75 5.35 12.24
C THR A 93 -0.79 6.14 11.35
N ASP A 94 0.02 5.43 10.57
CA ASP A 94 0.97 5.97 9.60
C ASP A 94 0.44 5.84 8.17
N ARG A 95 1.32 5.67 7.18
CA ARG A 95 0.92 5.52 5.77
C ARG A 95 0.29 4.16 5.53
N VAL A 96 -0.97 4.16 5.08
CA VAL A 96 -1.66 2.96 4.62
C VAL A 96 -1.06 2.45 3.31
N LEU A 97 -0.53 1.24 3.33
CA LEU A 97 -0.20 0.50 2.11
C LEU A 97 -1.42 -0.31 1.67
N LYS A 98 -1.90 -0.06 0.44
CA LYS A 98 -2.98 -0.85 -0.17
C LYS A 98 -2.39 -1.85 -1.14
N ALA A 99 -2.62 -3.13 -0.90
CA ALA A 99 -2.17 -4.23 -1.75
C ALA A 99 -3.18 -5.37 -1.66
N VAL A 100 -3.37 -6.14 -2.73
CA VAL A 100 -4.24 -7.33 -2.74
C VAL A 100 -5.67 -7.09 -2.21
N GLY A 101 -6.22 -5.90 -2.50
CA GLY A 101 -7.54 -5.47 -2.00
C GLY A 101 -7.60 -5.21 -0.49
N GLN A 102 -6.47 -5.21 0.21
CA GLN A 102 -6.33 -5.12 1.65
C GLN A 102 -5.41 -3.96 2.07
N CYS A 103 -5.42 -3.64 3.38
CA CYS A 103 -4.60 -2.59 3.97
C CYS A 103 -3.53 -3.18 4.89
N PHE A 104 -2.32 -2.63 4.82
CA PHE A 104 -1.19 -3.06 5.63
C PHE A 104 -0.38 -1.88 6.13
N HIS A 105 0.30 -2.04 7.26
CA HIS A 105 1.51 -1.27 7.49
C HIS A 105 2.58 -1.68 6.46
N ALA A 106 3.40 -0.74 6.03
CA ALA A 106 4.53 -1.01 5.13
C ALA A 106 5.39 -2.20 5.59
N HIS A 107 5.75 -2.21 6.88
CA HIS A 107 6.52 -3.28 7.49
C HIS A 107 5.74 -4.58 7.72
N CYS A 108 4.40 -4.57 7.62
CA CYS A 108 3.58 -5.77 7.74
C CYS A 108 3.39 -6.47 6.38
N PHE A 109 3.53 -5.77 5.26
CA PHE A 109 3.45 -6.38 3.93
C PHE A 109 4.74 -7.13 3.59
N ARG A 110 4.75 -8.44 3.88
CA ARG A 110 5.94 -9.30 3.73
C ARG A 110 5.60 -10.62 3.06
N CYS A 111 6.61 -11.27 2.47
CA CYS A 111 6.48 -12.61 1.92
C CYS A 111 5.99 -13.60 2.98
N SER A 112 4.98 -14.41 2.63
CA SER A 112 4.38 -15.42 3.50
C SER A 112 5.31 -16.61 3.78
N THR A 113 6.46 -16.69 3.09
CA THR A 113 7.48 -17.73 3.30
C THR A 113 8.72 -17.16 4.02
N CYS A 114 9.49 -16.27 3.39
CA CYS A 114 10.72 -15.75 4.01
C CYS A 114 10.54 -14.49 4.88
N SER A 115 9.35 -13.88 4.94
CA SER A 115 9.11 -12.63 5.67
C SER A 115 9.95 -11.42 5.22
N CYS A 116 10.52 -11.43 4.00
CA CYS A 116 11.11 -10.23 3.43
C CYS A 116 10.04 -9.15 3.19
N MET A 117 10.39 -7.88 3.34
CA MET A 117 9.48 -6.76 3.05
C MET A 117 9.20 -6.72 1.54
N LEU A 118 7.94 -6.49 1.17
CA LEU A 118 7.50 -6.44 -0.24
C LEU A 118 7.15 -5.03 -0.71
N GLU A 119 7.22 -4.03 0.16
CA GLU A 119 6.99 -2.64 -0.25
C GLU A 119 8.01 -2.22 -1.32
N GLY A 120 7.51 -1.82 -2.49
CA GLY A 120 8.33 -1.41 -3.64
C GLY A 120 9.01 -2.57 -4.39
N ALA A 121 8.86 -3.82 -3.94
CA ALA A 121 9.39 -5.00 -4.61
C ALA A 121 8.29 -5.73 -5.41
N PRO A 122 8.64 -6.41 -6.52
CA PRO A 122 7.70 -7.27 -7.21
C PRO A 122 7.29 -8.44 -6.32
N PHE A 123 6.01 -8.78 -6.36
CA PHE A 123 5.44 -9.88 -5.59
C PHE A 123 4.37 -10.60 -6.40
N ILE A 124 4.05 -11.83 -5.99
CA ILE A 124 2.99 -12.65 -6.59
C ILE A 124 2.10 -13.15 -5.46
N THR A 125 0.81 -13.34 -5.73
CA THR A 125 -0.16 -13.86 -4.77
C THR A 125 -0.69 -15.21 -5.18
N ASP A 126 -1.02 -16.03 -4.19
CA ASP A 126 -1.83 -17.23 -4.41
C ASP A 126 -3.33 -16.90 -4.46
N ASP A 127 -4.15 -17.93 -4.67
CA ASP A 127 -5.62 -17.82 -4.74
C ASP A 127 -6.26 -17.30 -3.44
N ASN A 128 -5.53 -17.36 -2.32
CA ASN A 128 -5.97 -16.87 -1.01
C ASN A 128 -5.45 -15.44 -0.73
N ASN A 129 -4.89 -14.76 -1.72
CA ASN A 129 -4.24 -13.44 -1.60
C ASN A 129 -3.03 -13.41 -0.66
N ASN A 130 -2.40 -14.55 -0.36
CA ASN A 130 -1.16 -14.54 0.41
C ASN A 130 -0.02 -14.00 -0.47
N PRO A 131 0.69 -12.94 -0.05
CA PRO A 131 1.75 -12.37 -0.86
C PRO A 131 3.06 -13.17 -0.69
N TYR A 132 3.78 -13.38 -1.79
CA TYR A 132 5.08 -14.04 -1.84
C TYR A 132 6.06 -13.17 -2.62
N CYS A 133 7.33 -13.20 -2.23
CA CYS A 133 8.38 -12.72 -3.13
C CYS A 133 8.44 -13.63 -4.36
N VAL A 134 8.87 -13.08 -5.49
CA VAL A 134 8.97 -13.81 -6.77
C VAL A 134 9.75 -15.12 -6.61
N GLN A 135 10.85 -15.09 -5.86
CA GLN A 135 11.70 -16.26 -5.61
C GLN A 135 10.97 -17.38 -4.87
N ASP A 136 10.33 -17.09 -3.73
CA ASP A 136 9.64 -18.11 -2.93
C ASP A 136 8.38 -18.61 -3.65
N TYR A 137 7.68 -17.75 -4.38
CA TYR A 137 6.54 -18.16 -5.19
C TYR A 137 6.98 -19.21 -6.22
N HIS A 138 8.01 -18.90 -7.00
CA HIS A 138 8.49 -19.84 -8.00
C HIS A 138 9.03 -21.13 -7.38
N ARG A 139 9.77 -21.03 -6.27
CA ARG A 139 10.28 -22.21 -5.56
C ARG A 139 9.17 -23.15 -5.09
N ARG A 140 8.02 -22.61 -4.66
CA ARG A 140 6.89 -23.42 -4.18
C ARG A 140 5.97 -23.93 -5.29
N PHE A 141 5.70 -23.10 -6.29
CA PHE A 141 4.56 -23.31 -7.19
C PHE A 141 4.97 -23.58 -8.64
N SER A 142 6.24 -23.38 -9.01
CA SER A 142 6.69 -23.66 -10.38
C SER A 142 6.90 -25.16 -10.62
N PRO A 143 6.57 -25.67 -11.82
CA PRO A 143 6.81 -27.06 -12.16
C PRO A 143 8.30 -27.37 -12.13
N LEU A 144 8.66 -28.55 -11.62
CA LEU A 144 10.03 -29.01 -11.58
C LEU A 144 10.42 -29.69 -12.89
N CYS A 145 11.62 -29.40 -13.38
CA CYS A 145 12.18 -30.16 -14.48
C CYS A 145 12.60 -31.55 -14.01
N VAL A 146 12.09 -32.61 -14.64
CA VAL A 146 12.39 -34.00 -14.24
C VAL A 146 13.86 -34.36 -14.43
N SER A 147 14.56 -33.72 -15.38
CA SER A 147 15.97 -34.04 -15.66
C SER A 147 16.97 -33.39 -14.69
N CYS A 148 16.69 -32.21 -14.14
CA CYS A 148 17.62 -31.50 -13.26
C CYS A 148 17.07 -31.19 -11.87
N ASN A 149 15.78 -31.48 -11.64
CA ASN A 149 15.06 -31.23 -10.39
C ASN A 149 14.97 -29.76 -9.96
N GLU A 150 15.27 -28.82 -10.87
CA GLU A 150 15.14 -27.39 -10.62
C GLU A 150 13.79 -26.84 -11.11
N PRO A 151 13.23 -25.79 -10.47
CA PRO A 151 12.05 -25.09 -10.94
C PRO A 151 12.21 -24.54 -12.37
N ILE A 152 11.14 -24.62 -13.16
CA ILE A 152 11.07 -23.99 -14.48
C ILE A 152 10.42 -22.61 -14.29
N ILE A 153 11.24 -21.56 -14.34
CA ILE A 153 10.85 -20.17 -14.08
C ILE A 153 11.03 -19.30 -15.34
N PRO A 154 10.34 -18.16 -15.45
CA PRO A 154 10.57 -17.19 -16.51
C PRO A 154 12.02 -16.71 -16.54
N ALA A 155 12.51 -16.35 -17.73
CA ALA A 155 13.80 -15.67 -17.86
C ALA A 155 13.71 -14.24 -17.27
N PRO A 156 14.82 -13.66 -16.76
CA PRO A 156 14.82 -12.29 -16.27
C PRO A 156 14.27 -11.31 -17.34
N GLY A 157 13.22 -10.56 -16.98
CA GLY A 157 12.56 -9.62 -17.89
C GLY A 157 11.46 -10.21 -18.78
N SER A 158 11.13 -11.50 -18.63
CA SER A 158 9.98 -12.15 -19.28
C SER A 158 8.94 -12.54 -18.24
N GLU A 159 7.66 -12.37 -18.59
CA GLU A 159 6.53 -12.85 -17.79
C GLU A 159 6.12 -14.28 -18.18
N GLU A 160 6.60 -14.78 -19.32
CA GLU A 160 6.24 -16.09 -19.85
C GLU A 160 7.23 -17.17 -19.40
N THR A 161 6.69 -18.30 -18.93
CA THR A 161 7.49 -19.49 -18.62
C THR A 161 7.41 -20.46 -19.79
N VAL A 162 8.54 -20.73 -20.44
CA VAL A 162 8.63 -21.72 -21.51
C VAL A 162 9.07 -23.07 -20.94
N ARG A 163 8.30 -24.12 -21.21
CA ARG A 163 8.60 -25.50 -20.83
C ARG A 163 8.24 -26.48 -21.93
N VAL A 164 8.94 -27.60 -21.99
CA VAL A 164 8.52 -28.75 -22.80
C VAL A 164 7.74 -29.71 -21.91
N VAL A 165 6.58 -30.17 -22.39
CA VAL A 165 5.78 -31.20 -21.73
C VAL A 165 5.82 -32.46 -22.60
N ALA A 166 6.31 -33.56 -22.04
CA ALA A 166 6.33 -34.86 -22.72
C ALA A 166 6.07 -35.98 -21.71
N LEU A 167 5.13 -36.87 -21.99
CA LEU A 167 4.71 -37.94 -21.07
C LEU A 167 4.33 -37.41 -19.67
N ASP A 168 3.59 -36.30 -19.62
CA ASP A 168 3.22 -35.57 -18.38
C ASP A 168 4.41 -35.09 -17.53
N LYS A 169 5.64 -35.19 -18.06
CA LYS A 169 6.86 -34.67 -17.44
C LYS A 169 7.16 -33.28 -17.98
N ASN A 170 7.73 -32.45 -17.12
CA ASN A 170 8.13 -31.09 -17.45
C ASN A 170 9.64 -31.01 -17.65
N PHE A 171 10.08 -30.25 -18.64
CA PHE A 171 11.49 -30.03 -18.94
C PHE A 171 11.77 -28.57 -19.24
N HIS A 172 12.92 -28.07 -18.78
CA HIS A 172 13.53 -26.92 -19.46
C HIS A 172 13.87 -27.31 -20.90
N LEU A 173 13.84 -26.36 -21.83
CA LEU A 173 14.26 -26.59 -23.22
C LEU A 173 15.64 -27.27 -23.31
N LYS A 174 16.61 -26.79 -22.52
CA LYS A 174 17.97 -27.35 -22.47
C LYS A 174 18.05 -28.77 -21.90
N CYS A 175 17.05 -29.18 -21.12
CA CYS A 175 16.97 -30.46 -20.42
C CYS A 175 16.15 -31.49 -21.18
N TYR A 176 15.47 -31.10 -22.27
CA TYR A 176 14.71 -32.00 -23.12
C TYR A 176 15.67 -32.79 -24.03
N ARG A 177 16.18 -33.89 -23.49
CA ARG A 177 17.26 -34.69 -24.07
C ARG A 177 16.94 -36.17 -23.93
N CYS A 178 17.45 -36.98 -24.86
CA CYS A 178 17.37 -38.43 -24.83
C CYS A 178 17.97 -38.96 -23.52
N GLU A 179 17.21 -39.76 -22.76
CA GLU A 179 17.65 -40.30 -21.46
C GLU A 179 18.85 -41.26 -21.58
N ASP A 180 19.09 -41.83 -22.76
CA ASP A 180 20.19 -42.78 -22.97
C ASP A 180 21.49 -42.14 -23.44
N CYS A 181 21.40 -41.13 -24.32
CA CYS A 181 22.57 -40.58 -25.02
C CYS A 181 22.72 -39.07 -24.86
N ALA A 182 21.86 -38.42 -24.07
CA ALA A 182 21.86 -36.98 -23.79
C ALA A 182 21.75 -36.05 -25.02
N ARG A 183 21.46 -36.57 -26.21
CA ARG A 183 21.22 -35.77 -27.42
C ARG A 183 19.97 -34.89 -27.21
N PRO A 184 20.02 -33.58 -27.54
CA PRO A 184 18.84 -32.73 -27.57
C PRO A 184 17.74 -33.33 -28.44
N LEU A 185 16.50 -33.29 -27.95
CA LEU A 185 15.33 -33.71 -28.70
C LEU A 185 14.63 -32.47 -29.27
N SER A 186 14.14 -32.59 -30.52
CA SER A 186 13.29 -31.57 -31.14
C SER A 186 11.93 -31.56 -30.44
N ILE A 187 11.39 -30.36 -30.22
CA ILE A 187 10.01 -30.17 -29.76
C ILE A 187 9.00 -30.50 -30.87
N GLU A 188 9.46 -30.56 -32.12
CA GLU A 188 8.67 -30.94 -33.28
C GLU A 188 8.66 -32.47 -33.45
N ALA A 189 7.60 -32.98 -34.09
CA ALA A 189 7.43 -34.41 -34.35
C ALA A 189 8.22 -34.85 -35.60
N ASP A 190 9.54 -34.61 -35.58
CA ASP A 190 10.48 -34.92 -36.66
C ASP A 190 11.43 -36.09 -36.32
N GLU A 191 12.39 -36.38 -37.20
CA GLU A 191 13.40 -37.44 -36.99
C GLU A 191 14.32 -37.21 -35.77
N ASN A 192 14.42 -35.96 -35.32
CA ASN A 192 15.16 -35.52 -34.14
C ASN A 192 14.26 -35.37 -32.90
N GLY A 193 12.96 -35.61 -33.03
CA GLY A 193 11.97 -35.56 -31.97
C GLY A 193 12.10 -36.68 -30.94
N CYS A 194 11.13 -36.71 -30.01
CA CYS A 194 11.04 -37.72 -28.96
C CYS A 194 10.26 -38.96 -29.42
N TYR A 195 10.80 -40.13 -29.11
CA TYR A 195 10.24 -41.46 -29.36
C TYR A 195 10.05 -42.19 -28.03
N PRO A 196 8.89 -42.01 -27.36
CA PRO A 196 8.62 -42.62 -26.05
C PRO A 196 8.73 -44.15 -26.05
N LEU A 197 9.29 -44.71 -24.97
CA LEU A 197 9.28 -46.15 -24.70
C LEU A 197 9.38 -46.39 -23.19
N ASP A 198 8.50 -47.22 -22.61
CA ASP A 198 8.48 -47.56 -21.17
C ASP A 198 8.57 -46.35 -20.23
N GLY A 199 7.86 -45.27 -20.57
CA GLY A 199 7.86 -44.02 -19.79
C GLY A 199 9.13 -43.17 -19.93
N ARG A 200 10.06 -43.53 -20.82
CA ARG A 200 11.30 -42.77 -21.09
C ARG A 200 11.19 -41.95 -22.37
N ILE A 201 11.88 -40.80 -22.39
CA ILE A 201 12.04 -39.97 -23.59
C ILE A 201 13.35 -40.32 -24.31
N LEU A 202 13.25 -40.78 -25.56
CA LEU A 202 14.40 -41.29 -26.33
C LEU A 202 14.47 -40.63 -27.71
N CYS A 203 15.66 -40.54 -28.27
CA CYS A 203 15.81 -40.29 -29.70
C CYS A 203 15.49 -41.57 -30.50
N MET A 204 15.13 -41.41 -31.78
CA MET A 204 14.80 -42.54 -32.68
C MET A 204 15.83 -43.68 -32.65
N LYS A 205 17.13 -43.35 -32.61
CA LYS A 205 18.21 -44.35 -32.58
C LYS A 205 18.21 -45.18 -31.29
N CYS A 206 18.01 -44.55 -30.13
CA CYS A 206 17.98 -45.25 -28.84
C CYS A 206 16.67 -46.03 -28.67
N HIS A 207 15.54 -45.46 -29.12
CA HIS A 207 14.25 -46.16 -29.17
C HIS A 207 14.37 -47.46 -29.98
N THR A 208 14.86 -47.38 -31.22
CA THR A 208 14.99 -48.55 -32.10
C THR A 208 15.93 -49.61 -31.53
N LYS A 209 16.97 -49.21 -30.78
CA LYS A 209 17.87 -50.15 -30.10
C LYS A 209 17.20 -50.89 -28.95
N ARG A 210 16.25 -50.24 -28.25
CA ARG A 210 15.52 -50.83 -27.11
C ARG A 210 14.28 -51.62 -27.52
N ALA A 211 13.65 -51.24 -28.63
CA ALA A 211 12.45 -51.91 -29.15
C ALA A 211 12.75 -53.21 -29.91
N LYS A 212 14.03 -53.52 -30.14
CA LYS A 212 14.52 -54.80 -30.66
C LYS A 212 14.82 -55.76 -29.53
#